data_AF-A0A534WG43-F1
#
_entry.id   AF-A0A534WG43-F1
#
_cell.length_a   1.000
_cell.length_b   1.000
_cell.length_c   1.000
_cell.angle_alpha   90.00
_cell.angle_beta   90.00
_cell.angle_gamma   90.00
#
_symmetry.space_group_name_H-M   'P 1'
#
loop_
_entity.id
_entity.type
_entity.pdbx_description
1 polymer ?
#
loop_
_entity_poly.entity_id
_entity_poly.type
_entity_poly.pdbx_seq_one_letter_code
_entity_poly.pdbx_strand_id
1 'polypeptide(L)'
;MPKKLQDWLDTDVRPFREKPLTWLSQYHFFRDPIRPTYSDLSYFFSPADGIILYQREVDPDECIVEIKGRTYSLRDAMRDPHYDARSLVIGIFMTFFDVHINRIPYPGRLSYREADPIDTYNHPMLALEKSILQDLHI
;
A
#
# COMPACT_ATOMS: atom_id res chain seq x y z
N MET A 1 -12.14 9.85 2.73
CA MET A 1 -13.17 8.82 2.51
C MET A 1 -12.75 7.97 1.33
N PRO A 2 -13.08 6.66 1.31
CA PRO A 2 -12.83 5.82 0.15
C PRO A 2 -13.56 6.39 -1.06
N LYS A 3 -12.90 6.35 -2.23
CA LYS A 3 -13.44 6.80 -3.52
C LYS A 3 -13.42 5.63 -4.49
N LYS A 4 -14.30 5.65 -5.50
CA LYS A 4 -14.08 4.76 -6.65
C LYS A 4 -12.83 5.21 -7.39
N LEU A 5 -12.17 4.27 -8.03
CA LEU A 5 -10.92 4.54 -8.73
C LEU A 5 -11.08 5.56 -9.87
N GLN A 6 -12.21 5.54 -10.57
CA GLN A 6 -12.57 6.56 -11.56
C GLN A 6 -12.69 7.97 -10.93
N ASP A 7 -13.40 8.08 -9.80
CA ASP A 7 -13.57 9.36 -9.10
C ASP A 7 -12.20 9.91 -8.64
N TRP A 8 -11.34 9.04 -8.12
CA TRP A 8 -9.97 9.40 -7.75
C TRP A 8 -9.16 9.90 -8.95
N LEU A 9 -9.21 9.22 -10.09
CA LEU A 9 -8.53 9.68 -11.31
C LEU A 9 -9.01 11.08 -11.72
N ASP A 10 -10.32 11.29 -11.72
CA ASP A 10 -10.91 12.54 -12.16
C ASP A 10 -10.63 13.71 -11.19
N THR A 11 -10.59 13.46 -9.87
CA THR A 11 -10.44 14.52 -8.87
C THR A 11 -9.01 14.74 -8.39
N ASP A 12 -8.18 13.69 -8.31
CA ASP A 12 -6.88 13.75 -7.64
C ASP A 12 -5.70 13.61 -8.62
N VAL A 13 -5.92 13.09 -9.83
CA VAL A 13 -4.85 12.84 -10.82
C VAL A 13 -4.98 13.74 -12.05
N ARG A 14 -6.10 13.67 -12.78
CA ARG A 14 -6.32 14.40 -14.04
C ARG A 14 -6.09 15.91 -13.95
N PRO A 15 -6.46 16.62 -12.86
CA PRO A 15 -6.22 18.06 -12.75
C PRO A 15 -4.73 18.44 -12.81
N PHE A 16 -3.83 17.50 -12.51
CA PHE A 16 -2.39 17.73 -12.47
C PHE A 16 -1.63 17.10 -13.65
N ARG A 17 -2.32 16.58 -14.66
CA ARG A 17 -1.71 15.87 -15.80
C ARG A 17 -0.65 16.68 -16.54
N GLU A 18 -0.84 17.99 -16.65
CA GLU A 18 0.07 18.90 -17.37
C GLU A 18 1.22 19.43 -16.46
N LYS A 19 1.26 19.03 -15.19
CA LYS A 19 2.33 19.45 -14.27
C LYS A 19 3.61 18.65 -14.51
N PRO A 20 4.79 19.27 -14.40
CA PRO A 20 6.05 18.54 -14.54
C PRO A 20 6.23 17.57 -13.36
N LEU A 21 6.93 16.45 -13.61
CA LEU A 21 7.17 15.41 -12.60
C LEU A 21 7.82 15.94 -11.32
N THR A 22 8.73 16.91 -11.44
CA THR A 22 9.39 17.55 -10.30
C THR A 22 8.40 18.26 -9.39
N TRP A 23 7.42 18.96 -9.99
CA TRP A 23 6.35 19.63 -9.24
C TRP A 23 5.44 18.61 -8.56
N LEU A 24 5.04 17.56 -9.31
CA LEU A 24 4.23 16.47 -8.75
C LEU A 24 4.92 15.81 -7.55
N SER A 25 6.24 15.59 -7.62
CA SER A 25 7.02 15.01 -6.53
C SER A 25 6.99 15.90 -5.29
N GLN A 26 7.31 17.18 -5.45
CA GLN A 26 7.37 18.12 -4.33
C GLN A 26 6.01 18.35 -3.69
N TYR A 27 4.95 18.39 -4.49
CA TYR A 27 3.61 18.71 -4.01
C TYR A 27 2.84 17.49 -3.49
N HIS A 28 2.95 16.32 -4.14
CA HIS A 28 2.18 15.13 -3.78
C HIS A 28 2.97 14.10 -2.98
N PHE A 29 4.21 13.78 -3.37
CA PHE A 29 4.94 12.66 -2.78
C PHE A 29 5.40 12.98 -1.36
N PHE A 30 5.96 14.17 -1.14
CA PHE A 30 6.59 14.56 0.13
C PHE A 30 5.67 15.34 1.09
N ARG A 31 4.38 15.47 0.78
CA ARG A 31 3.45 16.20 1.65
C ARG A 31 3.09 15.37 2.89
N ASP A 32 2.91 16.07 4.01
CA ASP A 32 2.29 15.51 5.21
C ASP A 32 1.10 16.38 5.65
N PRO A 33 -0.06 16.27 4.99
CA PRO A 33 -1.22 17.05 5.37
C PRO A 33 -1.71 16.63 6.76
N ILE A 34 -2.23 17.60 7.52
CA ILE A 34 -2.92 17.31 8.79
C ILE A 34 -4.10 16.40 8.48
N ARG A 35 -4.17 15.27 9.20
CA ARG A 35 -5.25 14.28 9.08
C ARG A 35 -5.90 14.09 10.45
N PRO A 36 -7.24 14.04 10.51
CA PRO A 36 -7.92 13.58 11.71
C PRO A 36 -7.47 12.15 12.01
N THR A 37 -6.90 11.93 13.19
CA THR A 37 -6.63 10.60 13.71
C THR A 37 -7.84 10.16 14.54
N TYR A 38 -8.40 9.01 14.20
CA TYR A 38 -9.45 8.38 14.97
C TYR A 38 -8.81 7.31 15.86
N SER A 39 -9.21 7.28 17.13
CA SER A 39 -8.80 6.25 18.07
C SER A 39 -10.04 5.49 18.51
N ASP A 40 -10.16 4.27 18.01
CA ASP A 40 -11.22 3.33 18.38
C ASP A 40 -10.58 1.94 18.46
N LEU A 41 -10.86 1.20 19.52
CA LEU A 41 -10.33 -0.15 19.74
C LEU A 41 -11.10 -1.22 18.96
N SER A 42 -12.25 -0.86 18.38
CA SER A 42 -13.16 -1.76 17.66
C SER A 42 -12.88 -1.82 16.16
N TYR A 43 -12.06 -0.90 15.64
CA TYR A 43 -11.81 -0.75 14.20
C TYR A 43 -10.33 -0.65 13.87
N PHE A 44 -9.98 -1.18 12.70
CA PHE A 44 -8.73 -0.86 12.02
C PHE A 44 -9.01 0.23 10.99
N PHE A 45 -8.33 1.36 11.11
CA PHE A 45 -8.38 2.42 10.11
C PHE A 45 -7.33 2.18 9.01
N SER A 46 -7.50 2.79 7.84
CA SER A 46 -6.48 2.66 6.78
C SER A 46 -5.16 3.25 7.24
N PRO A 47 -4.04 2.50 7.18
CA PRO A 47 -2.73 3.00 7.59
C PRO A 47 -2.11 3.96 6.55
N ALA A 48 -2.56 3.90 5.30
CA ALA A 48 -2.00 4.66 4.19
C ALA A 48 -3.10 5.14 3.23
N ASP A 49 -2.80 6.18 2.46
CA ASP A 49 -3.54 6.50 1.25
C ASP A 49 -3.08 5.56 0.13
N GLY A 50 -3.97 5.25 -0.81
CA GLY A 50 -3.64 4.45 -1.98
C GLY A 50 -4.82 3.67 -2.51
N ILE A 51 -4.51 2.73 -3.39
CA ILE A 51 -5.46 1.84 -4.06
C ILE A 51 -5.39 0.47 -3.38
N ILE A 52 -6.53 -0.06 -2.94
CA ILE A 52 -6.62 -1.45 -2.47
C ILE A 52 -6.48 -2.36 -3.69
N LEU A 53 -5.42 -3.17 -3.73
CA LEU A 53 -5.18 -4.15 -4.79
C LEU A 53 -5.95 -5.45 -4.55
N TYR A 54 -5.96 -5.90 -3.30
CA TYR A 54 -6.62 -7.13 -2.88
C TYR A 54 -6.88 -7.11 -1.38
N GLN A 55 -7.88 -7.91 -0.98
CA GLN A 55 -8.24 -8.19 0.40
C GLN A 55 -8.61 -9.67 0.48
N ARG A 56 -7.80 -10.48 1.16
CA ARG A 56 -8.03 -11.93 1.24
C ARG A 56 -7.54 -12.51 2.55
N GLU A 57 -8.22 -13.55 3.01
CA GLU A 57 -7.73 -14.41 4.08
C GLU A 57 -6.75 -15.42 3.49
N VAL A 58 -5.57 -15.55 4.09
CA VAL A 58 -4.52 -16.45 3.61
C VAL A 58 -3.91 -17.23 4.78
N ASP A 59 -3.48 -18.45 4.50
CA ASP A 59 -2.71 -19.24 5.45
C ASP A 59 -1.23 -18.81 5.48
N PRO A 60 -0.46 -19.12 6.56
CA PRO A 60 0.91 -18.63 6.75
C PRO A 60 1.87 -18.89 5.58
N ASP A 61 1.74 -20.05 4.92
CA ASP A 61 2.57 -20.48 3.80
C ASP A 61 1.97 -20.16 2.42
N GLU A 62 0.74 -19.62 2.38
CA GLU A 62 0.08 -19.27 1.12
C GLU A 62 0.76 -18.06 0.47
N CYS A 63 0.95 -18.11 -0.86
CA CYS A 63 1.55 -17.02 -1.62
C CYS A 63 0.66 -15.76 -1.60
N ILE A 64 1.19 -14.68 -1.00
CA ILE A 64 0.52 -13.38 -0.94
C ILE A 64 0.93 -12.44 -2.08
N VAL A 65 2.19 -12.50 -2.51
CA VAL A 65 2.76 -11.64 -3.54
C VAL A 65 3.79 -12.45 -4.32
N GLU A 66 3.80 -12.29 -5.64
CA GLU A 66 4.88 -12.78 -6.48
C GLU A 66 5.76 -11.61 -6.92
N ILE A 67 7.05 -11.67 -6.60
CA ILE A 67 8.04 -10.71 -7.11
C ILE A 67 9.03 -11.51 -7.95
N LYS A 68 8.93 -11.34 -9.28
CA LYS A 68 9.83 -11.94 -10.28
C LYS A 68 9.94 -13.47 -10.20
N GLY A 69 8.82 -14.18 -10.16
CA GLY A 69 8.81 -15.65 -10.08
C GLY A 69 9.14 -16.19 -8.70
N ARG A 70 9.48 -15.34 -7.72
CA ARG A 70 9.56 -15.74 -6.31
C ARG A 70 8.25 -15.41 -5.62
N THR A 71 7.59 -16.45 -5.15
CA THR A 71 6.40 -16.35 -4.31
C THR A 71 6.82 -16.00 -2.88
N TYR A 72 6.16 -15.02 -2.30
CA TYR A 72 6.33 -14.64 -0.90
C TYR A 72 5.07 -15.00 -0.15
N SER A 73 5.24 -15.76 0.93
CA SER A 73 4.20 -16.05 1.92
C SER A 73 4.17 -14.99 3.02
N LEU A 74 3.23 -15.12 3.97
CA LEU A 74 3.21 -14.29 5.18
C LEU A 74 4.47 -14.49 6.03
N ARG A 75 4.94 -15.75 6.16
CA ARG A 75 6.19 -16.05 6.89
C ARG A 75 7.40 -15.38 6.26
N ASP A 76 7.47 -15.38 4.93
CA ASP A 76 8.57 -14.72 4.20
C ASP A 76 8.54 -13.21 4.41
N ALA A 77 7.35 -12.59 4.25
CA ALA A 77 7.16 -11.15 4.37
C ALA A 77 7.43 -10.63 5.78
N MET A 78 7.01 -11.37 6.81
CA MET A 78 7.25 -11.00 8.21
C MET A 78 8.61 -11.44 8.74
N ARG A 79 9.37 -12.24 7.98
CA ARG A 79 10.62 -12.87 8.42
C ARG A 79 10.42 -13.66 9.71
N ASP A 80 9.35 -14.44 9.76
CA ASP A 80 9.01 -15.25 10.92
C ASP A 80 8.57 -16.65 10.50
N PRO A 81 9.46 -17.66 10.53
CA PRO A 81 9.11 -19.02 10.15
C PRO A 81 8.16 -19.69 11.15
N HIS A 82 7.98 -19.13 12.35
CA HIS A 82 7.07 -19.67 13.37
C HIS A 82 5.69 -19.04 13.35
N TYR A 83 5.46 -18.05 12.48
CA TYR A 83 4.14 -17.46 12.34
C TYR A 83 3.13 -18.50 11.85
N ASP A 84 2.05 -18.73 12.59
CA ASP A 84 1.13 -19.86 12.37
C ASP A 84 -0.35 -19.46 12.49
N ALA A 85 -0.70 -18.25 12.05
CA ALA A 85 -2.06 -17.76 12.08
C ALA A 85 -2.57 -17.44 10.68
N ARG A 86 -3.79 -17.89 10.38
CA ARG A 86 -4.53 -17.43 9.19
C ARG A 86 -4.87 -15.95 9.35
N SER A 87 -4.66 -15.16 8.31
CA SER A 87 -4.74 -13.70 8.40
C SER A 87 -5.44 -13.05 7.22
N LEU A 88 -6.14 -11.95 7.51
CA LEU A 88 -6.60 -11.01 6.49
C LEU A 88 -5.41 -10.16 6.00
N VAL A 89 -5.10 -10.25 4.71
CA VAL A 89 -4.04 -9.48 4.06
C VAL A 89 -4.67 -8.48 3.11
N ILE A 90 -4.31 -7.20 3.30
CA ILE A 90 -4.79 -6.08 2.50
C ILE A 90 -3.59 -5.44 1.81
N GLY A 91 -3.53 -5.55 0.49
CA GLY A 91 -2.51 -4.90 -0.33
C GLY A 91 -2.90 -3.46 -0.66
N ILE A 92 -2.14 -2.47 -0.19
CA ILE A 92 -2.36 -1.05 -0.52
C ILE A 92 -1.22 -0.57 -1.41
N PHE A 93 -1.56 -0.13 -2.61
CA PHE A 93 -0.63 0.48 -3.55
C PHE A 93 -0.68 2.00 -3.44
N MET A 94 0.41 2.59 -2.99
CA MET A 94 0.59 4.04 -2.90
C MET A 94 1.10 4.54 -4.24
N THR A 95 0.27 5.27 -4.97
CA THR A 95 0.64 5.90 -6.23
C THR A 95 1.50 7.14 -5.95
N PHE A 96 2.12 7.67 -6.99
CA PHE A 96 2.87 8.93 -6.91
C PHE A 96 2.08 10.13 -6.37
N PHE A 97 0.74 10.09 -6.43
CA PHE A 97 -0.14 11.18 -5.98
C PHE A 97 -0.55 11.08 -4.49
N ASP A 98 -0.29 9.93 -3.86
CA ASP A 98 -0.69 9.62 -2.49
C ASP A 98 0.30 10.17 -1.45
N VAL A 99 -0.17 10.32 -0.20
CA VAL A 99 0.71 10.69 0.92
C VAL A 99 1.60 9.51 1.27
N HIS A 100 2.92 9.66 1.13
CA HIS A 100 3.91 8.61 1.42
C HIS A 100 4.28 8.50 2.90
N ILE A 101 3.27 8.62 3.78
CA ILE A 101 3.42 8.54 5.23
C ILE A 101 2.39 7.56 5.78
N ASN A 102 2.90 6.44 6.26
CA ASN A 102 2.11 5.39 6.89
C ASN A 102 1.86 5.75 8.36
N ARG A 103 0.62 5.55 8.80
CA ARG A 103 0.14 5.82 10.15
C ARG A 103 -0.27 4.51 10.80
N ILE A 104 -0.20 4.48 12.13
CA ILE A 104 -0.63 3.31 12.90
C ILE A 104 -2.16 3.17 12.76
N PRO A 105 -2.67 1.99 12.34
CA PRO A 105 -4.09 1.84 12.02
C PRO A 105 -5.01 1.64 13.24
N TYR A 106 -4.45 1.36 14.42
CA TYR A 106 -5.20 1.13 15.67
C TYR A 106 -4.30 1.37 16.91
N PRO A 107 -4.85 1.68 18.11
CA PRO A 107 -4.05 1.84 19.31
C PRO A 107 -3.35 0.54 19.73
N GLY A 108 -2.06 0.61 20.11
CA GLY A 108 -1.29 -0.57 20.51
C GLY A 108 0.02 -0.24 21.21
N ARG A 109 0.81 -1.27 21.49
CA ARG A 109 2.15 -1.14 22.07
C ARG A 109 3.20 -1.35 20.98
N LEU A 110 4.13 -0.42 20.88
CA LEU A 110 5.27 -0.54 19.96
C LEU A 110 6.26 -1.58 20.49
N SER A 111 6.63 -2.53 19.62
CA SER A 111 7.75 -3.43 19.80
C SER A 111 8.63 -3.41 18.55
N TYR A 112 9.92 -3.68 18.71
CA TYR A 112 10.88 -3.68 17.63
C TYR A 112 11.64 -5.01 17.58
N ARG A 113 11.87 -5.50 16.36
CA ARG A 113 12.73 -6.65 16.06
C ARG A 113 13.48 -6.34 14.79
N GLU A 114 14.80 -6.54 14.82
CA GLU A 114 15.63 -6.49 13.61
C GLU A 114 15.52 -7.81 12.85
N ALA A 115 15.44 -7.74 11.53
CA ALA A 115 15.35 -8.90 10.65
C ALA A 115 16.34 -8.75 9.50
N ASP A 116 16.87 -9.88 9.02
CA ASP A 116 17.77 -9.86 7.87
C ASP A 116 17.08 -9.26 6.63
N PRO A 117 17.82 -8.53 5.77
CA PRO A 117 17.29 -7.99 4.54
C PRO A 117 16.63 -9.05 3.66
N ILE A 118 15.53 -8.67 3.02
CA ILE A 118 15.00 -9.44 1.90
C ILE A 118 15.72 -8.93 0.65
N ASP A 119 16.65 -9.73 0.14
CA ASP A 119 17.32 -9.44 -1.13
C ASP A 119 16.32 -9.58 -2.28
N THR A 120 15.82 -8.44 -2.72
CA THR A 120 14.96 -8.29 -3.89
C THR A 120 15.40 -7.09 -4.71
N TYR A 121 15.12 -7.13 -6.00
CA TYR A 121 15.37 -5.98 -6.87
C TYR A 121 14.21 -4.99 -6.75
N ASN A 122 14.50 -3.78 -6.29
CA ASN A 122 13.52 -2.70 -6.23
C ASN A 122 13.26 -2.11 -7.63
N HIS A 123 12.34 -2.71 -8.38
CA HIS A 123 11.86 -2.17 -9.65
C HIS A 123 10.65 -1.27 -9.44
N PRO A 124 10.47 -0.27 -10.31
CA PRO A 124 9.28 0.58 -10.24
C PRO A 124 8.04 -0.23 -10.60
N MET A 125 6.93 0.06 -9.91
CA MET A 125 5.65 -0.64 -10.05
C MET A 125 4.85 -0.21 -11.30
N LEU A 126 5.53 0.21 -12.37
CA LEU A 126 4.90 0.74 -13.59
C LEU A 126 3.98 -0.27 -14.28
N ALA A 127 4.28 -1.57 -14.15
CA ALA A 127 3.44 -2.62 -14.71
C ALA A 127 2.07 -2.69 -14.00
N LEU A 128 2.09 -2.57 -12.67
CA LEU A 128 0.86 -2.51 -11.86
C LEU A 128 0.08 -1.23 -12.15
N GLU A 129 0.74 -0.07 -12.23
CA GLU A 129 0.06 1.18 -12.61
C GLU A 129 -0.63 1.06 -13.97
N LYS A 130 0.06 0.46 -14.96
CA LYS A 130 -0.53 0.23 -16.29
C LYS A 130 -1.72 -0.72 -16.23
N SER A 131 -1.66 -1.82 -15.46
CA SER A 131 -2.79 -2.74 -15.36
C SER A 131 -4.00 -2.07 -14.72
N ILE A 132 -3.80 -1.26 -13.67
CA ILE A 132 -4.85 -0.47 -13.03
C ILE A 132 -5.53 0.47 -14.03
N LEU A 133 -4.76 1.14 -14.90
CA LEU A 133 -5.32 2.02 -15.93
C LEU A 133 -6.08 1.22 -17.01
N GLN A 134 -5.55 0.06 -17.42
CA GLN A 134 -6.21 -0.83 -18.38
C GLN A 134 -7.56 -1.34 -17.87
N ASP A 135 -7.63 -1.72 -16.59
CA ASP A 135 -8.86 -2.18 -15.93
C ASP A 135 -9.94 -1.09 -15.87
N LEU A 136 -9.54 0.18 -15.90
CA LEU A 136 -10.44 1.33 -15.99
C LEU A 136 -10.86 1.66 -17.43
N HIS A 137 -10.31 0.96 -18.43
CA HIS A 137 -10.51 1.24 -19.85
C HIS A 137 -10.09 2.67 -20.26
N ILE A 138 -8.99 3.19 -19.70
CA ILE A 138 -8.43 4.52 -19.99
C ILE A 138 -7.05 4.40 -20.66
#